data_AF-A0A9D5ZMY6-F1
#
_entry.id   AF-A0A9D5ZMY6-F1
#
_cell.length_a   1.000
_cell.length_b   1.000
_cell.length_c   1.000
_cell.angle_alpha   90.00
_cell.angle_beta   90.00
_cell.angle_gamma   90.00
#
_symmetry.space_group_name_H-M   'P 1'
#
loop_
_entity.id
_entity.type
_entity.pdbx_description
1 polymer ?
#
loop_
_entity_poly.entity_id
_entity_poly.type
_entity_poly.pdbx_seq_one_letter_code
_entity_poly.pdbx_strand_id
1 'polypeptide(L)'
;MNRPDYLEKYRIDWELINVVAEGQSALDTRSFLIDYNNKTDVLNFLKGYGLDQNNPVLKAELFGNFQEAMQFIRKYFLKENNPEGLDLHIPPCFFNMTEASELFIMINNHKRAYEERLWAMAILKVMHTIIHLDKDLRHNYFSVIQQQIFDRFYKYLSRDERGLLYLGPTPDKRIPLHSFTTKAKKTRDSIIIKLLHKPENVAEELFDRVGLRIVTNNKYDAVRVIKFLQQMNIITPHNTKPSRSFNSLIDIKLFRSKFHLLIRESIRENLSEQLFLEKFHHALENSEPDEKKSDRNEFTSRKYRAIQFTCRQLIKYKNPFLLEFSSLRTLAKKTLENDHDNLLAKKILDIDIMSTTKDISFFYPFEIQITDSKNHEINTRGEASHQEYKNQQLKNALVRIFHPLITFKNIKF
;
A
#
# COMPACT_ATOMS: atom_id res chain seq x y z
N MET A 1 2.16 43.16 32.09
CA MET A 1 2.12 42.13 33.15
C MET A 1 3.15 41.07 32.81
N ASN A 2 4.14 40.84 33.67
CA ASN A 2 5.09 39.73 33.49
C ASN A 2 4.33 38.42 33.65
N ARG A 3 4.45 37.55 32.65
CA ARG A 3 3.81 36.24 32.65
C ARG A 3 4.46 35.39 33.76
N PRO A 4 3.70 34.72 34.64
CA PRO A 4 4.29 33.89 35.69
C PRO A 4 5.14 32.75 35.12
N ASP A 5 6.38 32.62 35.58
CA ASP A 5 7.36 31.66 35.05
C ASP A 5 6.93 30.19 35.22
N TYR A 6 6.10 29.89 36.22
CA TYR A 6 5.61 28.53 36.44
C TYR A 6 4.68 28.04 35.32
N LEU A 7 4.07 28.94 34.53
CA LEU A 7 3.15 28.55 33.46
C LEU A 7 3.84 27.77 32.33
N GLU A 8 5.13 28.01 32.08
CA GLU A 8 5.90 27.23 31.09
C GLU A 8 6.00 25.75 31.49
N LYS A 9 6.09 25.44 32.79
CA LYS A 9 6.13 24.05 33.29
C LYS A 9 4.84 23.29 33.02
N TYR A 10 3.71 24.00 32.97
CA TYR A 10 2.38 23.42 32.73
C TYR A 10 1.89 23.66 31.30
N ARG A 11 2.76 24.13 30.40
CA ARG A 11 2.41 24.31 29.00
C ARG A 11 2.24 22.94 28.35
N ILE A 12 1.04 22.69 27.86
CA ILE A 12 0.66 21.46 27.20
C ILE A 12 0.42 21.76 25.72
N ASP A 13 1.06 20.99 24.85
CA ASP A 13 0.73 20.97 23.43
C ASP A 13 -0.46 20.03 23.20
N TRP A 14 -1.66 20.61 23.20
CA TRP A 14 -2.90 19.88 23.03
C TRP A 14 -3.01 19.21 21.65
N GLU A 15 -2.37 19.73 20.60
CA GLU A 15 -2.41 19.08 19.29
C GLU A 15 -1.64 17.77 19.30
N LEU A 16 -0.45 17.76 19.91
CA LEU A 16 0.33 16.53 20.07
C LEU A 16 -0.34 15.55 21.04
N ILE A 17 -1.01 16.04 22.09
CA ILE A 17 -1.84 15.16 22.93
C ILE A 17 -2.95 14.53 22.11
N ASN A 18 -3.66 15.27 21.27
CA ASN A 18 -4.73 14.71 20.44
C ASN A 18 -4.20 13.67 19.45
N VAL A 19 -2.99 13.86 18.91
CA VAL A 19 -2.33 12.84 18.07
C VAL A 19 -2.12 11.53 18.84
N VAL A 20 -1.66 11.62 20.09
CA VAL A 20 -1.34 10.44 20.92
C VAL A 20 -2.58 9.81 21.56
N ALA A 21 -3.51 10.62 22.04
CA ALA A 21 -4.63 10.21 22.91
C ALA A 21 -5.98 10.11 22.18
N GLU A 22 -6.18 10.87 21.10
CA GLU A 22 -7.44 10.92 20.35
C GLU A 22 -7.32 10.32 18.93
N GLY A 23 -6.13 9.88 18.53
CA GLY A 23 -5.88 9.28 17.21
C GLY A 23 -5.90 10.30 16.07
N GLN A 24 -5.68 11.59 16.36
CA GLN A 24 -5.48 12.61 15.32
C GLN A 24 -4.23 12.30 14.51
N SER A 25 -4.23 12.60 13.21
CA SER A 25 -3.03 12.42 12.39
C SER A 25 -1.97 13.47 12.72
N ALA A 26 -0.70 13.05 12.80
CA ALA A 26 0.44 13.96 12.90
C ALA A 26 0.53 14.94 11.70
N LEU A 27 -0.03 14.59 10.54
CA LEU A 27 -0.05 15.47 9.38
C LEU A 27 -1.08 16.60 9.51
N ASP A 28 -2.07 16.48 10.40
CA ASP A 28 -3.16 17.44 10.57
C ASP A 28 -2.87 18.49 11.66
N THR A 29 -1.76 18.38 12.37
CA THR A 29 -1.38 19.37 13.39
C THR A 29 -0.94 20.68 12.75
N ARG A 30 -1.24 21.81 13.42
CA ARG A 30 -0.77 23.15 13.05
C ARG A 30 0.66 23.37 13.51
N SER A 31 1.05 22.75 14.62
CA SER A 31 2.45 22.59 14.99
C SER A 31 2.84 21.13 14.75
N PHE A 32 3.64 20.88 13.71
CA PHE A 32 4.15 19.52 13.44
C PHE A 32 5.05 19.01 14.58
N LEU A 33 5.55 19.91 15.43
CA LEU A 33 6.58 19.65 16.43
C LEU A 33 6.36 20.49 17.70
N ILE A 34 7.01 20.08 18.78
CA ILE A 34 7.16 20.88 20.00
C ILE A 34 8.02 22.13 19.69
N ASP A 35 7.81 23.22 20.43
CA ASP A 35 8.64 24.42 20.39
C ASP A 35 10.13 24.10 20.71
N TYR A 36 10.91 23.72 19.71
CA TYR A 36 12.36 23.63 19.81
C TYR A 36 12.97 25.02 19.75
N ASN A 37 13.53 25.47 20.86
CA ASN A 37 14.11 26.80 20.99
C ASN A 37 15.61 26.81 20.65
N ASN A 38 16.26 25.64 20.63
CA ASN A 38 17.69 25.52 20.39
C ASN A 38 18.05 24.30 19.53
N LYS A 39 19.28 24.28 19.00
CA LYS A 39 19.81 23.19 18.15
C LYS A 39 19.89 21.86 18.92
N THR A 40 20.14 21.90 20.22
CA THR A 40 20.24 20.71 21.08
C THR A 40 18.91 19.97 21.20
N ASP A 41 17.80 20.68 21.33
CA ASP A 41 16.46 20.10 21.41
C ASP A 41 16.10 19.38 20.10
N VAL A 42 16.45 19.98 18.95
CA VAL A 42 16.28 19.35 17.64
C VAL A 42 17.13 18.09 17.51
N LEU A 43 18.38 18.11 17.97
CA LEU A 43 19.24 16.92 17.98
C LEU A 43 18.67 15.81 18.85
N ASN A 44 18.15 16.14 20.03
CA ASN A 44 17.52 15.19 20.94
C ASN A 44 16.24 14.61 20.34
N PHE A 45 15.41 15.45 19.71
CA PHE A 45 14.22 14.99 19.00
C PHE A 45 14.58 14.04 17.86
N LEU A 46 15.50 14.44 16.97
CA LEU A 46 15.92 13.61 15.84
C LEU A 46 16.53 12.30 16.32
N LYS A 47 17.30 12.30 17.40
CA LYS A 47 17.80 11.08 18.04
C LYS A 47 16.66 10.20 18.55
N GLY A 48 15.66 10.76 19.23
CA GLY A 48 14.47 10.05 19.68
C GLY A 48 13.61 9.51 18.53
N TYR A 49 13.60 10.21 17.40
CA TYR A 49 12.95 9.79 16.15
C TYR A 49 13.72 8.65 15.43
N GLY A 50 14.97 8.37 15.83
CA GLY A 50 15.83 7.35 15.21
C GLY A 50 16.78 7.88 14.14
N LEU A 51 16.97 9.19 14.05
CA LEU A 51 17.83 9.90 13.09
C LEU A 51 18.96 10.65 13.79
N ASP A 52 19.88 9.91 14.41
CA ASP A 52 21.02 10.50 15.11
C ASP A 52 21.92 11.29 14.13
N GLN A 53 21.96 12.61 14.30
CA GLN A 53 22.71 13.54 13.45
C GLN A 53 24.23 13.45 13.66
N ASN A 54 24.70 12.76 14.71
CA ASN A 54 26.12 12.46 14.88
C ASN A 54 26.58 11.34 13.94
N ASN A 55 25.64 10.57 13.37
CA ASN A 55 25.95 9.57 12.36
C ASN A 55 25.91 10.24 10.96
N PRO A 56 27.04 10.29 10.23
CA PRO A 56 27.09 10.94 8.92
C PRO A 56 26.18 10.28 7.88
N VAL A 57 25.92 8.97 8.01
CA VAL A 57 25.01 8.24 7.11
C VAL A 57 23.56 8.68 7.33
N LEU A 58 23.11 8.76 8.57
CA LEU A 58 21.74 9.19 8.90
C LEU A 58 21.53 10.67 8.59
N LYS A 59 22.57 11.50 8.77
CA LYS A 59 22.55 12.90 8.37
C LYS A 59 22.38 13.05 6.85
N ALA A 60 23.13 12.29 6.06
CA ALA A 60 23.00 12.26 4.61
C ALA A 60 21.63 11.71 4.16
N GLU A 61 21.13 10.66 4.82
CA GLU A 61 19.80 10.09 4.55
C GLU A 61 18.69 11.12 4.79
N LEU A 62 18.72 11.81 5.93
CA LEU A 62 17.75 12.88 6.23
C LEU A 62 17.79 14.01 5.21
N PHE A 63 18.99 14.40 4.75
CA PHE A 63 19.12 15.39 3.69
C PHE A 63 18.60 14.89 2.33
N GLY A 64 18.81 13.61 2.01
CA GLY A 64 18.21 12.96 0.84
C GLY A 64 16.67 13.02 0.89
N ASN A 65 16.07 12.72 2.04
CA ASN A 65 14.62 12.82 2.25
C ASN A 65 14.10 14.25 2.08
N PHE A 66 14.87 15.25 2.52
CA PHE A 66 14.57 16.66 2.29
C PHE A 66 14.55 17.01 0.79
N GLN A 67 15.57 16.59 0.05
CA GLN A 67 15.64 16.84 -1.40
C GLN A 67 14.51 16.12 -2.14
N GLU A 68 14.18 14.88 -1.76
CA GLU A 68 13.05 14.15 -2.34
C GLU A 68 11.72 14.87 -2.04
N ALA A 69 11.50 15.33 -0.81
CA ALA A 69 10.30 16.07 -0.43
C ALA A 69 10.13 17.36 -1.26
N MET A 70 11.21 18.11 -1.44
CA MET A 70 11.24 19.33 -2.26
C MET A 70 10.89 19.04 -3.72
N GLN A 71 11.50 18.00 -4.31
CA GLN A 71 11.20 17.58 -5.69
C GLN A 71 9.76 17.09 -5.83
N PHE A 72 9.28 16.30 -4.87
CA PHE A 72 7.91 15.80 -4.85
C PHE A 72 6.89 16.95 -4.80
N ILE A 73 7.09 17.92 -3.91
CA ILE A 73 6.24 19.11 -3.81
C ILE A 73 6.22 19.88 -5.15
N ARG A 74 7.39 20.16 -5.73
CA ARG A 74 7.49 20.88 -7.02
C ARG A 74 6.77 20.13 -8.14
N LYS A 75 6.90 18.80 -8.17
CA LYS A 75 6.34 17.95 -9.22
C LYS A 75 4.81 17.84 -9.13
N TYR A 76 4.26 17.72 -7.92
CA TYR A 76 2.88 17.31 -7.72
C TYR A 76 1.97 18.40 -7.16
N PHE A 77 2.49 19.34 -6.38
CA PHE A 77 1.68 20.31 -5.67
C PHE A 77 1.79 21.75 -6.19
N LEU A 78 2.77 22.06 -7.04
CA LEU A 78 2.99 23.41 -7.55
C LEU A 78 2.73 23.52 -9.05
N LYS A 79 2.25 24.70 -9.48
CA LYS A 79 2.00 25.01 -10.89
C LYS A 79 3.21 24.85 -11.82
N GLU A 80 4.41 24.99 -11.28
CA GLU A 80 5.67 24.85 -12.01
C GLU A 80 5.72 23.56 -12.85
N ASN A 81 5.26 22.43 -12.29
CA ASN A 81 5.26 21.14 -12.99
C ASN A 81 3.90 20.42 -12.98
N ASN A 82 2.89 20.98 -12.33
CA ASN A 82 1.52 20.47 -12.34
C ASN A 82 0.54 21.62 -12.60
N PRO A 83 -0.11 21.73 -13.78
CA PRO A 83 -1.06 22.80 -14.09
C PRO A 83 -2.20 22.96 -13.07
N GLU A 84 -2.60 21.88 -12.39
CA GLU A 84 -3.64 21.88 -11.35
C GLU A 84 -3.10 22.17 -9.94
N GLY A 85 -1.81 22.45 -9.80
CA GLY A 85 -1.13 22.74 -8.55
C GLY A 85 -1.40 24.16 -8.03
N LEU A 86 -0.82 24.46 -6.87
CA LEU A 86 -0.85 25.79 -6.25
C LEU A 86 0.05 26.75 -7.00
N ASP A 87 -0.43 27.98 -7.14
CA ASP A 87 0.33 29.12 -7.67
C ASP A 87 1.27 29.67 -6.61
N LEU A 88 2.24 28.84 -6.23
CA LEU A 88 3.20 29.09 -5.17
C LEU A 88 4.58 28.67 -5.64
N HIS A 89 5.59 29.39 -5.18
CA HIS A 89 6.99 29.06 -5.40
C HIS A 89 7.67 28.77 -4.08
N ILE A 90 8.53 27.76 -4.06
CA ILE A 90 9.32 27.45 -2.87
C ILE A 90 10.30 28.61 -2.63
N PRO A 91 10.38 29.18 -1.41
CA PRO A 91 11.28 30.27 -1.13
C PRO A 91 12.76 29.92 -1.41
N PRO A 92 13.56 30.86 -1.97
CA PRO A 92 14.95 30.61 -2.33
C PRO A 92 15.83 30.06 -1.20
N CYS A 93 15.53 30.42 0.05
CA CYS A 93 16.28 29.96 1.20
C CYS A 93 16.34 28.43 1.32
N PHE A 94 15.31 27.70 0.90
CA PHE A 94 15.26 26.24 0.99
C PHE A 94 16.19 25.55 -0.01
N PHE A 95 16.48 26.16 -1.16
CA PHE A 95 17.42 25.60 -2.14
C PHE A 95 18.87 25.73 -1.69
N ASN A 96 19.16 26.70 -0.82
CA ASN A 96 20.51 26.95 -0.30
C ASN A 96 20.80 26.22 1.01
N MET A 97 19.83 25.44 1.53
CA MET A 97 20.02 24.69 2.78
C MET A 97 20.99 23.53 2.58
N THR A 98 21.91 23.37 3.52
CA THR A 98 22.88 22.27 3.56
C THR A 98 22.58 21.26 4.68
N GLU A 99 21.81 21.65 5.69
CA GLU A 99 21.37 20.77 6.79
C GLU A 99 19.84 20.75 6.91
N ALA A 100 19.23 19.57 6.78
CA ALA A 100 17.78 19.42 6.92
C ALA A 100 17.27 19.68 8.36
N SER A 101 18.14 19.59 9.36
CA SER A 101 17.82 19.91 10.76
C SER A 101 17.45 21.38 10.97
N GLU A 102 17.89 22.28 10.08
CA GLU A 102 17.52 23.70 10.13
C GLU A 102 16.02 23.92 9.93
N LEU A 103 15.30 23.03 9.23
CA LEU A 103 13.84 23.12 9.06
C LEU A 103 13.11 23.13 10.40
N PHE A 104 13.59 22.34 11.35
CA PHE A 104 13.02 22.21 12.69
C PHE A 104 13.19 23.51 13.50
N ILE A 105 14.30 24.22 13.29
CA ILE A 105 14.57 25.53 13.90
C ILE A 105 13.72 26.62 13.23
N MET A 106 13.53 26.53 11.91
CA MET A 106 12.80 27.53 11.14
C MET A 106 11.34 27.66 11.57
N ILE A 107 10.66 26.55 11.91
CA ILE A 107 9.23 26.57 12.30
C ILE A 107 8.98 27.49 13.50
N ASN A 108 9.86 27.47 14.51
CA ASN A 108 9.67 28.20 15.77
C ASN A 108 10.38 29.56 15.80
N ASN A 109 11.16 29.89 14.76
CA ASN A 109 11.88 31.15 14.72
C ASN A 109 10.96 32.30 14.28
N HIS A 110 10.35 32.98 15.25
CA HIS A 110 9.47 34.14 15.02
C HIS A 110 10.13 35.34 14.31
N LYS A 111 11.47 35.36 14.16
CA LYS A 111 12.17 36.39 13.37
C LYS A 111 12.13 36.12 11.87
N ARG A 112 11.82 34.88 11.46
CA ARG A 112 11.66 34.50 10.06
C ARG A 112 10.30 34.95 9.53
N ALA A 113 10.23 35.16 8.22
CA ALA A 113 8.96 35.44 7.55
C ALA A 113 7.95 34.32 7.84
N TYR A 114 6.69 34.68 8.11
CA TYR A 114 5.66 33.70 8.45
C TYR A 114 5.48 32.65 7.36
N GLU A 115 5.57 33.04 6.09
CA GLU A 115 5.55 32.15 4.94
C GLU A 115 6.64 31.08 4.97
N GLU A 116 7.89 31.44 5.29
CA GLU A 116 9.00 30.48 5.39
C GLU A 116 8.71 29.42 6.45
N ARG A 117 8.08 29.81 7.57
CA ARG A 117 7.72 28.86 8.63
C ARG A 117 6.67 27.85 8.16
N LEU A 118 5.68 28.32 7.42
CA LEU A 118 4.64 27.45 6.85
C LEU A 118 5.20 26.50 5.79
N TRP A 119 6.15 26.95 4.97
CA TRP A 119 6.88 26.11 4.02
C TRP A 119 7.73 25.03 4.71
N ALA A 120 8.49 25.41 5.73
CA ALA A 120 9.30 24.45 6.50
C ALA A 120 8.42 23.33 7.08
N MET A 121 7.24 23.67 7.60
CA MET A 121 6.26 22.70 8.08
C MET A 121 5.70 21.81 6.96
N ALA A 122 5.31 22.37 5.81
CA ALA A 122 4.80 21.58 4.69
C ALA A 122 5.85 20.57 4.19
N ILE A 123 7.12 20.99 4.09
CA ILE A 123 8.24 20.13 3.70
C ILE A 123 8.43 19.02 4.74
N LEU A 124 8.44 19.33 6.05
CA LEU A 124 8.62 18.34 7.11
C LEU A 124 7.52 17.28 7.13
N LYS A 125 6.27 17.66 6.86
CA LYS A 125 5.16 16.71 6.73
C LYS A 125 5.37 15.72 5.58
N VAL A 126 5.84 16.19 4.42
CA VAL A 126 6.17 15.33 3.28
C VAL A 126 7.39 14.46 3.58
N MET A 127 8.44 15.02 4.20
CA MET A 127 9.63 14.27 4.63
C MET A 127 9.27 13.14 5.60
N HIS A 128 8.40 13.39 6.56
CA HIS A 128 7.92 12.40 7.52
C HIS A 128 7.31 11.19 6.80
N THR A 129 6.40 11.41 5.84
CA THR A 129 5.83 10.32 5.03
C THR A 129 6.89 9.56 4.22
N ILE A 130 7.87 10.25 3.64
CA ILE A 130 8.98 9.63 2.89
C ILE A 130 9.82 8.74 3.81
N ILE A 131 10.22 9.24 4.98
CA ILE A 131 11.00 8.47 5.97
C ILE A 131 10.23 7.20 6.37
N HIS A 132 8.93 7.31 6.66
CA HIS A 132 8.10 6.14 6.98
C HIS A 132 8.01 5.14 5.83
N LEU A 133 8.02 5.61 4.58
CA LEU A 133 8.04 4.73 3.42
C LEU A 133 9.38 4.01 3.27
N ASP A 134 10.50 4.67 3.54
CA ASP A 134 11.84 4.09 3.41
C ASP A 134 12.15 3.04 4.48
N LYS A 135 11.57 3.21 5.67
CA LYS A 135 11.73 2.23 6.76
C LYS A 135 10.76 1.03 6.65
N ASP A 136 9.96 0.94 5.59
CA ASP A 136 9.12 -0.23 5.32
C ASP A 136 9.96 -1.42 4.79
N LEU A 137 10.37 -2.29 5.72
CA LEU A 137 11.17 -3.49 5.44
C LEU A 137 10.61 -4.39 4.33
N ARG A 138 9.28 -4.37 4.11
CA ARG A 138 8.64 -5.23 3.10
C ARG A 138 9.00 -4.81 1.67
N HIS A 139 9.51 -3.60 1.46
CA HIS A 139 10.01 -3.17 0.16
C HIS A 139 11.15 -4.06 -0.33
N ASN A 140 12.05 -4.47 0.57
CA ASN A 140 13.24 -5.26 0.25
C ASN A 140 12.87 -6.66 -0.26
N TYR A 141 11.71 -7.18 0.13
CA TYR A 141 11.24 -8.51 -0.23
C TYR A 141 10.20 -8.50 -1.36
N PHE A 142 9.90 -7.33 -1.95
CA PHE A 142 8.75 -7.14 -2.83
C PHE A 142 8.76 -8.04 -4.07
N SER A 143 9.92 -8.23 -4.71
CA SER A 143 10.06 -9.13 -5.87
C SER A 143 9.71 -10.57 -5.51
N VAL A 144 10.25 -11.07 -4.39
CA VAL A 144 10.01 -12.42 -3.88
C VAL A 144 8.55 -12.60 -3.46
N ILE A 145 7.95 -11.60 -2.82
CA ILE A 145 6.54 -11.57 -2.47
C ILE A 145 5.67 -11.72 -3.73
N GLN A 146 5.91 -10.90 -4.76
CA GLN A 146 5.15 -10.94 -6.01
C GLN A 146 5.24 -12.31 -6.69
N GLN A 147 6.46 -12.84 -6.81
CA GLN A 147 6.70 -14.15 -7.40
C GLN A 147 5.92 -15.25 -6.67
N GLN A 148 6.07 -15.37 -5.35
CA GLN A 148 5.40 -16.42 -4.57
C GLN A 148 3.87 -16.34 -4.62
N ILE A 149 3.31 -15.14 -4.77
CA ILE A 149 1.86 -14.97 -4.91
C ILE A 149 1.42 -15.33 -6.32
N PHE A 150 2.07 -14.75 -7.34
CA PHE A 150 1.63 -14.88 -8.73
C PHE A 150 1.88 -16.28 -9.31
N ASP A 151 2.98 -16.95 -8.95
CA ASP A 151 3.30 -18.30 -9.43
C ASP A 151 2.18 -19.32 -9.11
N ARG A 152 1.46 -19.11 -8.00
CA ARG A 152 0.33 -19.95 -7.60
C ARG A 152 -0.86 -19.82 -8.55
N PHE A 153 -1.02 -18.69 -9.22
CA PHE A 153 -2.02 -18.47 -10.26
C PHE A 153 -1.48 -18.93 -11.62
N TYR A 154 -0.26 -18.52 -11.98
CA TYR A 154 0.37 -18.88 -13.26
C TYR A 154 0.46 -20.38 -13.47
N LYS A 155 0.69 -21.17 -12.41
CA LYS A 155 0.67 -22.64 -12.45
C LYS A 155 -0.61 -23.23 -13.08
N TYR A 156 -1.74 -22.54 -12.97
CA TYR A 156 -3.03 -23.01 -13.45
C TYR A 156 -3.56 -22.21 -14.64
N LEU A 157 -2.77 -21.28 -15.17
CA LEU A 157 -3.12 -20.52 -16.36
C LEU A 157 -2.55 -21.20 -17.60
N SER A 158 -3.40 -21.42 -18.60
CA SER A 158 -3.00 -22.00 -19.88
C SER A 158 -3.69 -21.28 -21.03
N ARG A 159 -3.08 -21.35 -22.22
CA ARG A 159 -3.68 -20.88 -23.47
C ARG A 159 -3.88 -22.06 -24.42
N ASP A 160 -4.96 -22.05 -25.19
CA ASP A 160 -5.13 -23.00 -26.28
C ASP A 160 -4.44 -22.53 -27.58
N GLU A 161 -4.50 -23.34 -28.62
CA GLU A 161 -3.93 -23.04 -29.95
C GLU A 161 -4.49 -21.76 -30.58
N ARG A 162 -5.68 -21.33 -30.16
CA ARG A 162 -6.33 -20.09 -30.63
C ARG A 162 -5.97 -18.89 -29.77
N GLY A 163 -5.13 -19.08 -28.74
CA GLY A 163 -4.70 -18.05 -27.82
C GLY A 163 -5.70 -17.72 -26.71
N LEU A 164 -6.82 -18.44 -26.60
CA LEU A 164 -7.84 -18.23 -25.56
C LEU A 164 -7.28 -18.64 -24.20
N LEU A 165 -7.56 -17.83 -23.18
CA LEU A 165 -7.03 -18.02 -21.83
C LEU A 165 -7.96 -18.89 -20.99
N TYR A 166 -7.38 -19.82 -20.24
CA TYR A 166 -8.12 -20.67 -19.32
C TYR A 166 -7.45 -20.77 -17.95
N LEU A 167 -8.26 -21.01 -16.93
CA LEU A 167 -7.83 -21.27 -15.55
C LEU A 167 -8.30 -22.67 -15.12
N GLY A 168 -7.39 -23.58 -14.84
CA GLY A 168 -7.75 -24.92 -14.37
C GLY A 168 -6.56 -25.87 -14.23
N PRO A 169 -6.77 -27.04 -13.61
CA PRO A 169 -5.73 -28.03 -13.40
C PRO A 169 -5.53 -28.96 -14.61
N THR A 170 -6.62 -29.24 -15.34
CA THR A 170 -6.64 -30.12 -16.52
C THR A 170 -7.53 -29.49 -17.61
N PRO A 171 -7.36 -29.89 -18.89
CA PRO A 171 -8.19 -29.41 -19.99
C PRO A 171 -9.71 -29.58 -19.77
N ASP A 172 -10.11 -30.64 -19.07
CA ASP A 172 -11.52 -31.00 -18.83
C ASP A 172 -12.14 -30.21 -17.68
N LYS A 173 -11.32 -29.60 -16.82
CA LYS A 173 -11.74 -28.84 -15.64
C LYS A 173 -11.30 -27.38 -15.69
N ARG A 174 -11.11 -26.84 -16.91
CA ARG A 174 -10.68 -25.46 -17.12
C ARG A 174 -11.87 -24.50 -17.25
N ILE A 175 -11.66 -23.28 -16.76
CA ILE A 175 -12.63 -22.17 -16.79
C ILE A 175 -12.12 -21.18 -17.84
N PRO A 176 -12.91 -20.83 -18.86
CA PRO A 176 -12.51 -19.83 -19.83
C PRO A 176 -12.44 -18.44 -19.17
N LEU A 177 -11.35 -17.73 -19.42
CA LEU A 177 -11.15 -16.36 -18.97
C LEU A 177 -11.09 -15.43 -20.17
N HIS A 178 -11.69 -14.25 -20.01
CA HIS A 178 -11.53 -13.16 -20.97
C HIS A 178 -10.13 -12.54 -20.84
N SER A 179 -9.70 -12.26 -19.61
CA SER A 179 -8.35 -11.77 -19.35
C SER A 179 -7.89 -12.06 -17.92
N PHE A 180 -6.58 -12.13 -17.74
CA PHE A 180 -5.92 -12.17 -16.44
C PHE A 180 -4.81 -11.15 -16.45
N THR A 181 -4.84 -10.23 -15.50
CA THR A 181 -3.85 -9.15 -15.40
C THR A 181 -3.36 -9.03 -13.96
N THR A 182 -2.06 -8.88 -13.79
CA THR A 182 -1.46 -8.48 -12.52
C THR A 182 -1.38 -6.96 -12.47
N LYS A 183 -1.72 -6.37 -11.33
CA LYS A 183 -1.61 -4.92 -11.15
C LYS A 183 -0.13 -4.55 -11.12
N ALA A 184 0.24 -3.57 -11.94
CA ALA A 184 1.61 -3.05 -11.98
C ALA A 184 2.04 -2.53 -10.60
N LYS A 185 3.35 -2.60 -10.33
CA LYS A 185 3.96 -2.00 -9.13
C LYS A 185 3.59 -0.51 -9.11
N LYS A 186 2.92 -0.07 -8.04
CA LYS A 186 2.63 1.36 -7.85
C LYS A 186 3.95 2.13 -7.79
N THR A 187 4.00 3.26 -8.47
CA THR A 187 5.16 4.16 -8.38
C THR A 187 5.32 4.65 -6.94
N ARG A 188 6.56 4.94 -6.56
CA ARG A 188 6.89 5.49 -5.23
C ARG A 188 6.06 6.74 -4.94
N ASP A 189 5.99 7.67 -5.89
CA ASP A 189 5.19 8.88 -5.79
C ASP A 189 3.69 8.59 -5.53
N SER A 190 3.09 7.60 -6.22
CA SER A 190 1.69 7.23 -5.99
C SER A 190 1.46 6.69 -4.57
N ILE A 191 2.48 6.06 -3.98
CA ILE A 191 2.43 5.60 -2.60
C ILE A 191 2.49 6.79 -1.64
N ILE A 192 3.39 7.75 -1.88
CA ILE A 192 3.52 8.98 -1.08
C ILE A 192 2.20 9.76 -1.09
N ILE A 193 1.61 10.02 -2.27
CA ILE A 193 0.30 10.70 -2.39
C ILE A 193 -0.77 9.97 -1.58
N LYS A 194 -0.83 8.64 -1.70
CA LYS A 194 -1.83 7.83 -1.00
C LYS A 194 -1.66 7.86 0.53
N LEU A 195 -0.42 7.96 1.02
CA LEU A 195 -0.12 8.08 2.44
C LEU A 195 -0.44 9.48 2.97
N LEU A 196 -0.05 10.54 2.24
CA LEU A 196 -0.39 11.92 2.56
C LEU A 196 -1.90 12.18 2.60
N HIS A 197 -2.67 11.48 1.76
CA HIS A 197 -4.14 11.55 1.77
C HIS A 197 -4.78 10.81 2.95
N LYS A 198 -4.16 9.74 3.47
CA LYS A 198 -4.77 8.89 4.51
C LYS A 198 -4.50 9.44 5.91
N PRO A 199 -5.46 9.33 6.85
CA PRO A 199 -5.28 9.81 8.22
C PRO A 199 -4.12 9.11 8.95
N GLU A 200 -3.99 7.79 8.77
CA GLU A 200 -2.97 7.00 9.49
C GLU A 200 -1.54 7.25 9.01
N ASN A 201 -1.32 7.67 7.75
CA ASN A 201 0.02 7.82 7.14
C ASN A 201 0.96 6.60 7.27
N VAL A 202 0.44 5.41 7.60
CA VAL A 202 1.23 4.19 7.83
C VAL A 202 1.43 3.40 6.53
N ALA A 203 2.68 3.15 6.15
CA ALA A 203 3.01 2.33 4.98
C ALA A 203 2.60 0.85 5.13
N GLU A 204 2.55 0.35 6.37
CA GLU A 204 2.13 -1.02 6.73
C GLU A 204 0.72 -1.38 6.24
N GLU A 205 -0.15 -0.39 6.19
CA GLU A 205 -1.57 -0.44 5.80
C GLU A 205 -1.82 -0.46 4.27
N LEU A 206 -0.77 -0.53 3.45
CA LEU A 206 -0.88 -0.52 1.99
C LEU A 206 -1.09 -1.91 1.39
N PHE A 207 -2.33 -2.40 1.47
CA PHE A 207 -2.74 -3.72 0.97
C PHE A 207 -2.77 -3.84 -0.57
N ASP A 208 -2.85 -2.72 -1.29
CA ASP A 208 -3.06 -2.69 -2.76
C ASP A 208 -1.74 -2.71 -3.57
N ARG A 209 -0.62 -3.14 -2.98
CA ARG A 209 0.67 -3.16 -3.69
C ARG A 209 0.81 -4.39 -4.59
N VAL A 210 0.17 -5.50 -4.22
CA VAL A 210 0.11 -6.73 -5.01
C VAL A 210 -1.36 -7.05 -5.26
N GLY A 211 -1.77 -7.06 -6.52
CA GLY A 211 -3.15 -7.33 -6.87
C GLY A 211 -3.29 -8.05 -8.21
N LEU A 212 -4.36 -8.82 -8.34
CA LEU A 212 -4.72 -9.54 -9.56
C LEU A 212 -6.13 -9.15 -9.98
N ARG A 213 -6.36 -9.05 -11.29
CA ARG A 213 -7.66 -8.85 -11.89
C ARG A 213 -7.94 -10.00 -12.84
N ILE A 214 -9.03 -10.70 -12.57
CA ILE A 214 -9.53 -11.84 -13.34
C ILE A 214 -10.83 -11.41 -14.01
N VAL A 215 -10.85 -11.37 -15.33
CA VAL A 215 -12.04 -11.08 -16.12
C VAL A 215 -12.53 -12.39 -16.72
N THR A 216 -13.75 -12.75 -16.37
CA THR A 216 -14.45 -13.96 -16.82
C THR A 216 -15.40 -13.62 -17.96
N ASN A 217 -15.88 -14.62 -18.71
CA ASN A 217 -16.82 -14.35 -19.81
C ASN A 217 -18.23 -14.01 -19.30
N ASN A 218 -18.60 -14.52 -18.13
CA ASN A 218 -19.93 -14.35 -17.54
C ASN A 218 -19.85 -14.52 -16.00
N LYS A 219 -20.93 -14.17 -15.29
CA LYS A 219 -21.00 -14.28 -13.82
C LYS A 219 -20.89 -15.72 -13.30
N TYR A 220 -21.30 -16.70 -14.10
CA TYR A 220 -21.19 -18.11 -13.73
C TYR A 220 -19.73 -18.54 -13.61
N ASP A 221 -18.91 -18.17 -14.58
CA ASP A 221 -17.47 -18.39 -14.55
C ASP A 221 -16.82 -17.61 -13.40
N ALA A 222 -17.29 -16.41 -13.04
CA ALA A 222 -16.81 -15.69 -11.85
C ALA A 222 -16.99 -16.49 -10.55
N VAL A 223 -18.15 -17.14 -10.36
CA VAL A 223 -18.40 -18.02 -9.20
C VAL A 223 -17.53 -19.27 -9.27
N ARG A 224 -17.37 -19.87 -10.46
CA ARG A 224 -16.47 -21.01 -10.67
C ARG A 224 -15.02 -20.68 -10.34
N VAL A 225 -14.54 -19.49 -10.69
CA VAL A 225 -13.18 -19.03 -10.33
C VAL A 225 -13.02 -19.01 -8.83
N ILE A 226 -13.96 -18.43 -8.07
CA ILE A 226 -13.87 -18.41 -6.59
C ILE A 226 -13.83 -19.84 -6.03
N LYS A 227 -14.72 -20.72 -6.50
CA LYS A 227 -14.74 -22.14 -6.11
C LYS A 227 -13.40 -22.82 -6.43
N PHE A 228 -12.86 -22.59 -7.62
CA PHE A 228 -11.57 -23.14 -8.06
C PHE A 228 -10.41 -22.66 -7.17
N LEU A 229 -10.33 -21.35 -6.90
CA LEU A 229 -9.28 -20.77 -6.06
C LEU A 229 -9.30 -21.36 -4.63
N GLN A 230 -10.49 -21.67 -4.11
CA GLN A 230 -10.65 -22.35 -2.82
C GLN A 230 -10.24 -23.82 -2.90
N GLN A 231 -10.72 -24.57 -3.89
CA GLN A 231 -10.45 -26.01 -4.04
C GLN A 231 -8.96 -26.30 -4.26
N MET A 232 -8.27 -25.46 -5.01
CA MET A 232 -6.81 -25.57 -5.23
C MET A 232 -5.99 -24.92 -4.12
N ASN A 233 -6.62 -24.45 -3.04
CA ASN A 233 -6.01 -23.75 -1.92
C ASN A 233 -5.22 -22.49 -2.31
N ILE A 234 -5.40 -21.94 -3.51
CA ILE A 234 -4.74 -20.71 -3.98
C ILE A 234 -5.11 -19.55 -3.04
N ILE A 235 -6.38 -19.50 -2.65
CA ILE A 235 -6.85 -18.63 -1.57
C ILE A 235 -7.28 -19.46 -0.37
N THR A 236 -6.98 -18.96 0.82
CA THR A 236 -7.46 -19.53 2.08
C THR A 236 -8.51 -18.57 2.66
N PRO A 237 -9.82 -18.94 2.67
CA PRO A 237 -10.88 -18.06 3.18
C PRO A 237 -10.61 -17.53 4.59
N HIS A 238 -10.03 -18.36 5.47
CA HIS A 238 -9.65 -17.97 6.84
C HIS A 238 -8.60 -16.85 6.90
N ASN A 239 -7.81 -16.66 5.82
CA ASN A 239 -6.81 -15.60 5.71
C ASN A 239 -7.32 -14.36 4.98
N THR A 240 -8.61 -14.28 4.67
CA THR A 240 -9.22 -13.08 4.09
C THR A 240 -9.37 -11.97 5.14
N LYS A 241 -9.25 -10.71 4.73
CA LYS A 241 -9.50 -9.55 5.60
C LYS A 241 -10.96 -9.07 5.41
N PRO A 242 -11.88 -9.30 6.35
CA PRO A 242 -13.31 -9.04 6.12
C PRO A 242 -13.65 -7.57 5.82
N SER A 243 -12.92 -6.62 6.41
CA SER A 243 -13.07 -5.18 6.14
C SER A 243 -12.65 -4.75 4.74
N ARG A 244 -11.99 -5.64 3.97
CA ARG A 244 -11.53 -5.41 2.59
C ARG A 244 -12.17 -6.38 1.59
N SER A 245 -13.26 -7.04 1.98
CA SER A 245 -14.05 -7.89 1.09
C SER A 245 -15.33 -7.15 0.70
N PHE A 246 -15.57 -7.06 -0.61
CA PHE A 246 -16.70 -6.39 -1.20
C PHE A 246 -17.20 -7.16 -2.41
N ASN A 247 -18.52 -7.34 -2.50
CA ASN A 247 -19.16 -7.97 -3.65
C ASN A 247 -20.29 -7.05 -4.12
N SER A 248 -20.09 -6.48 -5.30
CA SER A 248 -21.11 -5.74 -6.04
C SER A 248 -21.56 -6.49 -7.29
N LEU A 249 -20.99 -7.66 -7.60
CA LEU A 249 -21.32 -8.38 -8.82
C LEU A 249 -22.58 -9.24 -8.68
N ILE A 250 -22.76 -9.87 -7.51
CA ILE A 250 -23.82 -10.86 -7.25
C ILE A 250 -24.35 -10.67 -5.82
N ASP A 251 -25.66 -10.54 -5.65
CA ASP A 251 -26.30 -10.70 -4.35
C ASP A 251 -26.28 -12.18 -3.94
N ILE A 252 -25.37 -12.51 -3.03
CA ILE A 252 -25.17 -13.89 -2.55
C ILE A 252 -26.42 -14.43 -1.85
N LYS A 253 -27.19 -13.59 -1.14
CA LYS A 253 -28.38 -14.05 -0.41
C LYS A 253 -29.49 -14.42 -1.39
N LEU A 254 -29.74 -13.54 -2.37
CA LEU A 254 -30.72 -13.78 -3.43
C LEU A 254 -30.33 -14.99 -4.26
N PHE A 255 -29.07 -15.04 -4.73
CA PHE A 255 -28.56 -16.17 -5.52
C PHE A 255 -28.67 -17.49 -4.76
N ARG A 256 -28.30 -17.52 -3.46
CA ARG A 256 -28.40 -18.72 -2.63
C ARG A 256 -29.83 -19.26 -2.56
N SER A 257 -30.84 -18.39 -2.47
CA SER A 257 -32.24 -18.82 -2.42
C SER A 257 -32.68 -19.49 -3.74
N LYS A 258 -32.35 -18.85 -4.88
CA LYS A 258 -32.62 -19.38 -6.23
C LYS A 258 -31.88 -20.67 -6.50
N PHE A 259 -30.62 -20.76 -6.07
CA PHE A 259 -29.80 -21.95 -6.23
C PHE A 259 -30.37 -23.17 -5.47
N HIS A 260 -30.84 -23.00 -4.23
CA HIS A 260 -31.48 -24.09 -3.50
C HIS A 260 -32.76 -24.59 -4.16
N LEU A 261 -33.57 -23.67 -4.71
CA LEU A 261 -34.77 -24.04 -5.47
C LEU A 261 -34.39 -24.83 -6.72
N LEU A 262 -33.41 -24.33 -7.49
CA LEU A 262 -32.90 -25.00 -8.67
C LEU A 262 -32.39 -26.42 -8.35
N ILE A 263 -31.63 -26.62 -7.27
CA ILE A 263 -31.15 -27.95 -6.87
C ILE A 263 -32.30 -28.89 -6.55
N ARG A 264 -33.32 -28.43 -5.81
CA ARG A 264 -34.51 -29.25 -5.49
C ARG A 264 -35.28 -29.65 -6.73
N GLU A 265 -35.48 -28.72 -7.66
CA GLU A 265 -36.12 -28.95 -8.95
C GLU A 265 -35.32 -29.94 -9.80
N SER A 266 -33.99 -29.79 -9.83
CA SER A 266 -33.07 -30.68 -10.56
C SER A 266 -33.17 -32.13 -10.11
N ILE A 267 -33.26 -32.35 -8.80
CA ILE A 267 -33.39 -33.69 -8.23
C ILE A 267 -34.80 -34.25 -8.50
N ARG A 268 -35.85 -33.42 -8.41
CA ARG A 268 -37.23 -33.86 -8.60
C ARG A 268 -37.54 -34.21 -10.05
N GLU A 269 -37.07 -33.39 -10.98
CA GLU A 269 -37.37 -33.51 -12.42
C GLU A 269 -36.26 -34.23 -13.20
N ASN A 270 -35.17 -34.61 -12.52
CA ASN A 270 -34.01 -35.27 -13.10
C ASN A 270 -33.46 -34.51 -14.32
N LEU A 271 -33.27 -33.19 -14.13
CA LEU A 271 -32.88 -32.27 -15.20
C LEU A 271 -31.53 -32.70 -15.82
N SER A 272 -31.45 -32.59 -17.15
CA SER A 272 -30.18 -32.76 -17.86
C SER A 272 -29.18 -31.68 -17.44
N GLU A 273 -27.88 -31.98 -17.54
CA GLU A 273 -26.81 -31.04 -17.19
C GLU A 273 -26.92 -29.72 -17.99
N GLN A 274 -27.27 -29.82 -19.27
CA GLN A 274 -27.43 -28.65 -20.14
C GLN A 274 -28.54 -27.71 -19.64
N LEU A 275 -29.72 -28.27 -19.33
CA LEU A 275 -30.86 -27.49 -18.84
C LEU A 275 -30.59 -26.92 -17.43
N PHE A 276 -29.86 -27.66 -16.60
CA PHE A 276 -29.40 -27.18 -15.30
C PHE A 276 -28.48 -25.96 -15.45
N LEU A 277 -27.51 -26.02 -16.35
CA LEU A 277 -26.58 -24.92 -16.61
C LEU A 277 -27.32 -23.68 -17.11
N GLU A 278 -28.25 -23.81 -18.05
CA GLU A 278 -29.08 -22.70 -18.54
C GLU A 278 -29.85 -22.01 -17.41
N LYS A 279 -30.55 -22.80 -16.57
CA LYS A 279 -31.26 -22.27 -15.40
C LYS A 279 -30.31 -21.65 -14.36
N PHE A 280 -29.10 -22.20 -14.21
CA PHE A 280 -28.07 -21.64 -13.32
C PHE A 280 -27.62 -20.25 -13.81
N HIS A 281 -27.29 -20.14 -15.10
CA HIS A 281 -26.92 -18.86 -15.73
C HIS A 281 -28.02 -17.81 -15.51
N HIS A 282 -29.27 -18.17 -15.79
CA HIS A 282 -30.42 -17.29 -15.58
C HIS A 282 -30.61 -16.88 -14.10
N ALA A 283 -30.38 -17.79 -13.15
CA ALA A 283 -30.46 -17.48 -11.73
C ALA A 283 -29.41 -16.45 -11.30
N LEU A 284 -28.19 -16.53 -11.84
CA LEU A 284 -27.11 -15.58 -11.56
C LEU A 284 -27.35 -14.21 -12.20
N GLU A 285 -27.82 -14.16 -13.43
CA GLU A 285 -28.13 -12.90 -14.11
C GLU A 285 -29.21 -12.12 -13.36
N ASN A 286 -30.21 -12.81 -12.84
CA ASN A 286 -31.27 -12.20 -12.03
C ASN A 286 -30.92 -12.04 -10.54
N SER A 287 -29.65 -12.16 -10.16
CA SER A 287 -29.19 -11.99 -8.77
C SER A 287 -28.24 -10.80 -8.64
N GLU A 288 -28.56 -9.68 -9.28
CA GLU A 288 -27.79 -8.44 -9.13
C GLU A 288 -28.13 -7.76 -7.79
N PRO A 289 -27.14 -7.17 -7.10
CA PRO A 289 -27.40 -6.39 -5.90
C PRO A 289 -28.09 -5.06 -6.24
N ASP A 290 -29.00 -4.61 -5.36
CA ASP A 290 -29.66 -3.31 -5.46
C ASP A 290 -28.65 -2.16 -5.53
N GLU A 291 -28.83 -1.25 -6.50
CA GLU A 291 -28.00 -0.05 -6.69
C GLU A 291 -27.98 0.88 -5.46
N LYS A 292 -28.98 0.79 -4.59
CA LYS A 292 -29.19 1.71 -3.45
C LYS A 292 -28.44 1.32 -2.16
N LYS A 293 -27.79 0.16 -2.07
CA LYS A 293 -27.19 -0.36 -0.81
C LYS A 293 -25.67 -0.19 -0.68
N SER A 294 -25.04 0.62 -1.51
CA SER A 294 -23.58 0.78 -1.51
C SER A 294 -23.11 1.90 -0.56
N ASP A 295 -23.27 1.71 0.76
CA ASP A 295 -22.88 2.71 1.77
C ASP A 295 -21.36 2.73 2.08
N ARG A 296 -20.54 1.90 1.43
CA ARG A 296 -19.13 1.71 1.82
C ARG A 296 -18.11 2.55 1.07
N ASN A 297 -18.49 3.19 -0.03
CA ASN A 297 -17.60 4.07 -0.79
C ASN A 297 -18.43 5.16 -1.44
N GLU A 298 -18.44 6.36 -0.85
CA GLU A 298 -19.10 7.56 -1.41
C GLU A 298 -18.62 7.90 -2.84
N PHE A 299 -17.46 7.39 -3.24
CA PHE A 299 -16.74 7.78 -4.46
C PHE A 299 -16.66 6.69 -5.56
N THR A 300 -17.24 5.49 -5.37
CA THR A 300 -17.33 4.51 -6.49
C THR A 300 -18.60 4.74 -7.29
N SER A 301 -18.50 4.66 -8.62
CA SER A 301 -19.67 4.70 -9.50
C SER A 301 -20.71 3.67 -9.07
N ARG A 302 -21.98 4.07 -9.00
CA ARG A 302 -23.11 3.18 -8.68
C ARG A 302 -23.22 1.99 -9.65
N LYS A 303 -22.65 2.13 -10.85
CA LYS A 303 -22.58 1.10 -11.90
C LYS A 303 -21.39 0.16 -11.77
N TYR A 304 -20.49 0.38 -10.81
CA TYR A 304 -19.34 -0.49 -10.61
C TYR A 304 -19.80 -1.88 -10.13
N ARG A 305 -19.27 -2.93 -10.78
CA ARG A 305 -19.65 -4.33 -10.51
C ARG A 305 -18.41 -5.23 -10.51
N ALA A 306 -18.03 -5.71 -9.33
CA ALA A 306 -16.93 -6.67 -9.14
C ALA A 306 -17.03 -7.39 -7.78
N ILE A 307 -16.37 -8.54 -7.70
CA ILE A 307 -16.04 -9.22 -6.44
C ILE A 307 -14.59 -8.89 -6.12
N GLN A 308 -14.35 -8.25 -4.98
CA GLN A 308 -13.03 -7.84 -4.53
C GLN A 308 -12.80 -8.34 -3.12
N PHE A 309 -11.63 -8.92 -2.87
CA PHE A 309 -11.25 -9.33 -1.53
C PHE A 309 -9.73 -9.32 -1.36
N THR A 310 -9.29 -9.05 -0.15
CA THR A 310 -7.87 -9.13 0.22
C THR A 310 -7.62 -10.43 0.97
N CYS A 311 -6.72 -11.26 0.44
CA CYS A 311 -6.20 -12.46 1.10
C CYS A 311 -4.81 -12.20 1.68
N ARG A 312 -4.40 -13.00 2.65
CA ARG A 312 -3.02 -13.02 3.17
C ARG A 312 -2.36 -14.34 2.81
N GLN A 313 -1.12 -14.27 2.33
CA GLN A 313 -0.27 -15.44 2.06
C GLN A 313 0.96 -15.38 2.95
N LEU A 314 1.34 -16.53 3.52
CA LEU A 314 2.62 -16.67 4.21
C LEU A 314 3.74 -16.65 3.16
N ILE A 315 4.56 -15.61 3.19
CA ILE A 315 5.75 -15.46 2.36
C ILE A 315 6.94 -16.01 3.11
N LYS A 316 7.77 -16.79 2.41
CA LYS A 316 9.01 -17.35 2.96
C LYS A 316 10.19 -16.81 2.21
N TYR A 317 10.99 -15.97 2.84
CA TYR A 317 12.23 -15.47 2.27
C TYR A 317 13.41 -16.24 2.85
N LYS A 318 14.20 -16.86 1.98
CA LYS A 318 15.48 -17.47 2.34
C LYS A 318 16.58 -16.50 2.00
N ASN A 319 17.41 -16.14 2.97
CA ASN A 319 18.51 -15.21 2.72
C ASN A 319 19.57 -15.87 1.82
N PRO A 320 19.80 -15.39 0.58
CA PRO A 320 20.78 -15.99 -0.33
C PRO A 320 22.19 -16.03 0.26
N PHE A 321 22.58 -14.97 0.99
CA PHE A 321 23.87 -14.90 1.67
C PHE A 321 24.04 -16.06 2.66
N LEU A 322 23.01 -16.37 3.47
CA LEU A 322 23.11 -17.46 4.44
C LEU A 322 23.16 -18.85 3.78
N LEU A 323 22.53 -19.02 2.62
CA LEU A 323 22.64 -20.26 1.85
C LEU A 323 24.08 -20.46 1.37
N GLU A 324 24.66 -19.47 0.72
CA GLU A 324 26.06 -19.51 0.26
C GLU A 324 27.05 -19.63 1.43
N PHE A 325 26.84 -18.86 2.49
CA PHE A 325 27.67 -18.90 3.68
C PHE A 325 27.60 -20.26 4.40
N SER A 326 26.45 -20.93 4.39
CA SER A 326 26.34 -22.30 4.93
C SER A 326 27.15 -23.31 4.11
N SER A 327 27.19 -23.16 2.78
CA SER A 327 28.05 -23.95 1.90
C SER A 327 29.53 -23.64 2.18
N LEU A 328 29.89 -22.36 2.35
CA LEU A 328 31.24 -21.92 2.70
C LEU A 328 31.70 -22.50 4.04
N ARG A 329 30.86 -22.48 5.08
CA ARG A 329 31.16 -23.11 6.38
C ARG A 329 31.37 -24.62 6.26
N THR A 330 30.62 -25.28 5.38
CA THR A 330 30.78 -26.72 5.11
C THR A 330 32.14 -27.02 4.46
N LEU A 331 32.57 -26.17 3.52
CA LEU A 331 33.91 -26.26 2.93
C LEU A 331 34.99 -25.98 3.98
N ALA A 332 34.84 -24.94 4.81
CA ALA A 332 35.78 -24.61 5.87
C ALA A 332 35.96 -25.76 6.87
N LYS A 333 34.87 -26.47 7.25
CA LYS A 333 34.96 -27.68 8.08
C LYS A 333 35.81 -28.77 7.43
N LYS A 334 35.55 -29.08 6.16
CA LYS A 334 36.35 -30.06 5.41
C LYS A 334 37.81 -29.64 5.25
N THR A 335 38.07 -28.35 5.12
CA THR A 335 39.44 -27.82 5.08
C THR A 335 40.15 -28.05 6.41
N LEU A 336 39.49 -27.81 7.54
CA LEU A 336 40.07 -28.08 8.86
C LEU A 336 40.26 -29.56 9.17
N GLU A 337 39.48 -30.46 8.55
CA GLU A 337 39.71 -31.91 8.65
C GLU A 337 41.03 -32.33 7.98
N ASN A 338 41.46 -31.64 6.92
CA ASN A 338 42.69 -31.94 6.18
C ASN A 338 43.89 -31.07 6.60
N ASP A 339 43.64 -29.85 7.05
CA ASP A 339 44.62 -28.84 7.45
C ASP A 339 44.14 -28.13 8.72
N HIS A 340 44.49 -28.71 9.87
CA HIS A 340 44.04 -28.25 11.19
C HIS A 340 44.48 -26.82 11.53
N ASP A 341 45.46 -26.25 10.83
CA ASP A 341 45.99 -24.91 11.09
C ASP A 341 45.55 -23.86 10.08
N ASN A 342 44.59 -24.19 9.22
CA ASN A 342 44.04 -23.26 8.26
C ASN A 342 43.34 -22.06 8.92
N LEU A 343 44.03 -20.92 8.96
CA LEU A 343 43.57 -19.69 9.61
C LEU A 343 42.27 -19.14 9.01
N LEU A 344 42.10 -19.26 7.68
CA LEU A 344 40.91 -18.78 6.98
C LEU A 344 39.68 -19.62 7.38
N ALA A 345 39.83 -20.94 7.42
CA ALA A 345 38.75 -21.83 7.79
C ALA A 345 38.32 -21.64 9.26
N LYS A 346 39.27 -21.41 10.19
CA LYS A 346 38.97 -21.04 11.59
C LYS A 346 38.14 -19.74 11.64
N LYS A 347 38.63 -18.67 11.00
CA LYS A 347 37.91 -17.37 10.95
C LYS A 347 36.50 -17.47 10.37
N ILE A 348 36.29 -18.27 9.32
CA ILE A 348 34.95 -18.44 8.71
C ILE A 348 33.97 -19.10 9.68
N LEU A 349 34.43 -20.06 10.50
CA LEU A 349 33.58 -20.75 11.47
C LEU A 349 33.28 -19.92 12.72
N ASP A 350 34.21 -19.03 13.09
CA ASP A 350 34.09 -18.11 14.22
C ASP A 350 33.14 -16.92 13.97
N ILE A 351 32.76 -16.67 12.70
CA ILE A 351 31.75 -15.65 12.38
C ILE A 351 30.42 -16.00 13.07
N ASP A 352 29.97 -15.09 13.93
CA ASP A 352 28.68 -15.16 14.59
C ASP A 352 27.55 -14.84 13.59
N ILE A 353 26.60 -15.77 13.48
CA ILE A 353 25.41 -15.67 12.64
C ILE A 353 24.12 -15.78 13.46
N MET A 354 24.20 -15.81 14.78
CA MET A 354 23.04 -16.03 15.66
C MET A 354 21.94 -14.98 15.48
N SER A 355 22.32 -13.74 15.18
CA SER A 355 21.39 -12.63 14.91
C SER A 355 20.77 -12.66 13.51
N THR A 356 21.28 -13.50 12.60
CA THR A 356 20.78 -13.58 11.22
C THR A 356 19.85 -14.78 11.08
N THR A 357 18.54 -14.51 11.01
CA THR A 357 17.55 -15.56 10.76
C THR A 357 17.73 -16.17 9.37
N LYS A 358 17.83 -17.50 9.32
CA LYS A 358 18.01 -18.27 8.07
C LYS A 358 16.85 -18.06 7.10
N ASP A 359 15.64 -18.11 7.64
CA ASP A 359 14.39 -17.95 6.92
C ASP A 359 13.56 -16.88 7.61
N ILE A 360 13.14 -15.86 6.86
CA ILE A 360 12.18 -14.85 7.33
C ILE A 360 10.81 -15.25 6.78
N SER A 361 9.81 -15.36 7.66
CA SER A 361 8.44 -15.70 7.27
C SER A 361 7.45 -14.68 7.82
N PHE A 362 6.58 -14.15 6.96
CA PHE A 362 5.53 -13.21 7.36
C PHE A 362 4.32 -13.31 6.44
N PHE A 363 3.15 -12.93 6.94
CA PHE A 363 1.96 -12.82 6.11
C PHE A 363 2.00 -11.53 5.28
N TYR A 364 1.83 -11.66 3.97
CA TYR A 364 1.69 -10.53 3.07
C TYR A 364 0.29 -10.50 2.45
N PRO A 365 -0.38 -9.33 2.45
CA PRO A 365 -1.68 -9.19 1.84
C PRO A 365 -1.62 -8.99 0.33
N PHE A 366 -2.58 -9.53 -0.39
CA PHE A 366 -2.78 -9.26 -1.81
C PHE A 366 -4.25 -9.22 -2.17
N GLU A 367 -4.57 -8.42 -3.18
CA GLU A 367 -5.93 -8.16 -3.61
C GLU A 367 -6.30 -9.00 -4.83
N ILE A 368 -7.48 -9.59 -4.82
CA ILE A 368 -8.07 -10.24 -5.99
C ILE A 368 -9.33 -9.47 -6.37
N GLN A 369 -9.45 -9.14 -7.66
CA GLN A 369 -10.63 -8.55 -8.27
C GLN A 369 -11.14 -9.51 -9.35
N ILE A 370 -12.42 -9.89 -9.28
CA ILE A 370 -13.10 -10.77 -10.24
C ILE A 370 -14.31 -10.02 -10.80
N THR A 371 -14.44 -10.00 -12.12
CA THR A 371 -15.59 -9.40 -12.83
C THR A 371 -15.85 -10.19 -14.11
N ASP A 372 -17.01 -10.01 -14.74
CA ASP A 372 -17.30 -10.54 -16.08
C ASP A 372 -16.99 -9.50 -17.17
N SER A 373 -16.86 -9.93 -18.42
CA SER A 373 -16.46 -9.08 -19.55
C SER A 373 -17.39 -7.88 -19.75
N LYS A 374 -18.71 -8.08 -19.66
CA LYS A 374 -19.70 -6.99 -19.79
C LYS A 374 -19.50 -5.92 -18.72
N ASN A 375 -19.38 -6.33 -17.45
CA ASN A 375 -19.13 -5.38 -16.37
C ASN A 375 -17.70 -4.82 -16.40
N HIS A 376 -16.72 -5.57 -16.92
CA HIS A 376 -15.38 -5.06 -17.14
C HIS A 376 -15.39 -3.86 -18.09
N GLU A 377 -16.09 -3.94 -19.23
CA GLU A 377 -16.21 -2.82 -20.17
C GLU A 377 -16.88 -1.60 -19.52
N ILE A 378 -17.94 -1.80 -18.74
CA ILE A 378 -18.62 -0.73 -18.01
C ILE A 378 -17.68 -0.10 -16.97
N ASN A 379 -16.97 -0.94 -16.20
CA ASN A 379 -16.02 -0.50 -15.20
C ASN A 379 -14.86 0.27 -15.84
N THR A 380 -14.34 -0.18 -16.99
CA THR A 380 -13.25 0.47 -17.73
C THR A 380 -13.69 1.80 -18.34
N ARG A 381 -14.92 1.91 -18.86
CA ARG A 381 -15.49 3.22 -19.24
C ARG A 381 -15.60 4.16 -18.04
N GLY A 382 -15.84 3.62 -16.85
CA GLY A 382 -15.78 4.34 -15.58
C GLY A 382 -14.36 4.54 -15.01
N GLU A 383 -13.30 3.94 -15.58
CA GLU A 383 -11.91 4.16 -15.14
C GLU A 383 -11.42 5.58 -15.48
N ALA A 384 -12.10 6.31 -16.39
CA ALA A 384 -11.95 7.76 -16.51
C ALA A 384 -12.17 8.46 -15.15
N SER A 385 -13.17 8.02 -14.38
CA SER A 385 -13.40 8.48 -13.00
C SER A 385 -12.37 7.95 -12.00
N HIS A 386 -11.62 6.89 -12.31
CA HIS A 386 -10.49 6.47 -11.48
C HIS A 386 -9.28 7.40 -11.64
N GLN A 387 -9.11 7.99 -12.82
CA GLN A 387 -8.11 9.03 -13.03
C GLN A 387 -8.51 10.33 -12.31
N GLU A 388 -9.79 10.71 -12.40
CA GLU A 388 -10.37 11.79 -11.57
C GLU A 388 -10.20 11.50 -10.07
N TYR A 389 -10.38 10.26 -9.63
CA TYR A 389 -10.18 9.85 -8.24
C TYR A 389 -8.73 10.02 -7.77
N LYS A 390 -7.75 9.66 -8.62
CA LYS A 390 -6.34 9.94 -8.31
C LYS A 390 -6.08 11.44 -8.21
N ASN A 391 -6.69 12.24 -9.09
CA ASN A 391 -6.59 13.70 -9.04
C ASN A 391 -7.24 14.24 -7.76
N GLN A 392 -8.36 13.68 -7.30
CA GLN A 392 -8.97 14.03 -6.02
C GLN A 392 -8.09 13.65 -4.83
N GLN A 393 -7.44 12.47 -4.84
CA GLN A 393 -6.48 12.10 -3.80
C GLN A 393 -5.30 13.09 -3.75
N LEU A 394 -4.78 13.47 -4.92
CA LEU A 394 -3.74 14.48 -5.05
C LEU A 394 -4.22 15.83 -4.49
N LYS A 395 -5.41 16.29 -4.87
CA LYS A 395 -6.01 17.54 -4.42
C LYS A 395 -6.21 17.54 -2.91
N ASN A 396 -6.73 16.46 -2.34
CA ASN A 396 -6.92 16.32 -0.90
C ASN A 396 -5.60 16.31 -0.15
N ALA A 397 -4.59 15.58 -0.63
CA ALA A 397 -3.25 15.59 -0.04
C ALA A 397 -2.62 17.00 -0.10
N LEU A 398 -2.74 17.69 -1.25
CA LEU A 398 -2.29 19.06 -1.43
C LEU A 398 -2.96 20.00 -0.44
N VAL A 399 -4.30 20.01 -0.39
CA VAL A 399 -5.06 20.89 0.51
C VAL A 399 -4.70 20.60 1.95
N ARG A 400 -4.62 19.33 2.36
CA ARG A 400 -4.26 18.92 3.72
C ARG A 400 -2.89 19.46 4.14
N ILE A 401 -1.89 19.34 3.29
CA ILE A 401 -0.51 19.75 3.59
C ILE A 401 -0.34 21.28 3.52
N PHE A 402 -0.95 21.93 2.53
CA PHE A 402 -0.79 23.36 2.25
C PHE A 402 -1.90 24.25 2.82
N HIS A 403 -2.88 23.70 3.56
CA HIS A 403 -3.99 24.48 4.12
C HIS A 403 -3.56 25.79 4.81
N PRO A 404 -2.50 25.80 5.64
CA PRO A 404 -2.02 27.04 6.25
C PRO A 404 -1.51 28.07 5.21
N LEU A 405 -0.77 27.64 4.19
CA LEU A 405 -0.24 28.51 3.13
C LEU A 405 -1.36 29.05 2.24
N ILE A 406 -2.34 28.21 1.87
CA ILE A 406 -3.51 28.58 1.08
C ILE A 406 -4.30 29.68 1.81
N THR A 407 -4.54 29.49 3.11
CA THR A 407 -5.23 30.47 3.95
C THR A 407 -4.43 31.76 4.09
N PHE A 408 -3.13 31.68 4.36
CA PHE A 408 -2.27 32.85 4.52
C PHE A 408 -2.18 33.71 3.25
N LYS A 409 -2.12 33.09 2.07
CA LYS A 409 -2.02 33.78 0.78
C LYS A 409 -3.38 34.09 0.13
N ASN A 410 -4.49 33.73 0.79
CA ASN A 410 -5.85 33.84 0.24
C ASN A 410 -5.98 33.24 -1.18
N ILE A 411 -5.34 32.09 -1.41
CA ILE A 411 -5.39 31.41 -2.71
C ILE A 411 -6.76 30.76 -2.87
N LYS A 412 -7.46 31.09 -3.95
CA LYS A 412 -8.66 30.36 -4.36
C LYS A 412 -8.23 29.06 -5.04
N PHE A 413 -8.66 27.92 -4.50
CA PHE A 413 -8.24 26.58 -4.94
C PHE A 413 -9.40 25.58 -4.97
#